data_AF-A0A9P7DDQ5-F1
#
_entry.id   AF-A0A9P7DDQ5-F1
#
_cell.length_a   1.000
_cell.length_b   1.000
_cell.length_c   1.000
_cell.angle_alpha   90.00
_cell.angle_beta   90.00
_cell.angle_gamma   90.00
#
_symmetry.space_group_name_H-M   'P 1'
#
loop_
_entity.id
_entity.type
_entity.pdbx_description
1 polymer ?
#
loop_
_entity_poly.entity_id
_entity_poly.type
_entity_poly.pdbx_seq_one_letter_code
_entity_poly.pdbx_strand_id
1 'polypeptide(L)'
;MSFRKIDIDAYDEDVVLEGELCEPDPRDPAQVLRDAKQKQAAVRSSLARGDIPGTLEIALDNIPYGPNVEEAKNLTLQIVVSILNSTKSSEILSVVKALSQDAQDTLMKYIYKGMGMPGWGDVSGSVLLGWHEKLTEVAGTGCIVRVMTDRKSV
;
A
#
# COMPACT_ATOMS: atom_id res chain seq x y z
N MET A 1 -6.96 36.90 -28.58
CA MET A 1 -7.66 36.80 -27.27
C MET A 1 -7.04 35.66 -26.44
N SER A 2 -5.83 35.85 -25.90
CA SER A 2 -5.10 34.80 -25.14
C SER A 2 -4.95 35.11 -23.64
N PHE A 3 -5.39 36.29 -23.19
CA PHE A 3 -5.17 36.78 -21.82
C PHE A 3 -6.13 36.16 -20.77
N ARG A 4 -7.15 35.40 -21.19
CA ARG A 4 -8.14 34.75 -20.29
C ARG A 4 -7.87 33.26 -20.05
N LYS A 5 -6.73 32.75 -20.54
CA LYS A 5 -6.33 31.34 -20.39
C LYS A 5 -5.17 31.16 -19.42
N ILE A 6 -4.66 32.25 -18.87
CA ILE A 6 -3.58 32.21 -17.89
C ILE A 6 -4.23 31.79 -16.57
N ASP A 7 -3.74 30.69 -16.02
CA ASP A 7 -4.06 30.24 -14.68
C ASP A 7 -3.31 31.13 -13.68
N ILE A 8 -4.04 32.10 -13.11
CA ILE A 8 -3.51 33.03 -12.12
C ILE A 8 -3.44 32.39 -10.74
N ASP A 9 -4.25 31.36 -10.49
CA ASP A 9 -4.35 30.69 -9.19
C ASP A 9 -3.10 29.83 -8.93
N ALA A 10 -2.42 29.38 -10.00
CA ALA A 10 -1.12 28.69 -9.89
C ALA A 10 0.01 29.52 -9.25
N TYR A 11 -0.16 30.83 -9.13
CA TYR A 11 0.81 31.75 -8.51
C TYR A 11 0.34 32.27 -7.14
N ASP A 12 -0.80 31.80 -6.63
CA ASP A 12 -1.30 32.17 -5.32
C ASP A 12 -0.40 31.55 -4.22
N GLU A 13 0.03 32.39 -3.28
CA GLU A 13 0.94 32.02 -2.19
C GLU A 13 0.26 31.07 -1.18
N ASP A 14 -1.07 31.05 -1.14
CA ASP A 14 -1.86 30.17 -0.27
C ASP A 14 -2.06 28.76 -0.87
N VAL A 15 -1.52 28.49 -2.06
CA VAL A 15 -1.58 27.16 -2.68
C VAL A 15 -0.71 26.18 -1.92
N VAL A 16 -1.36 25.21 -1.29
CA VAL A 16 -0.66 24.09 -0.63
C VAL A 16 0.00 23.21 -1.69
N LEU A 17 1.33 23.13 -1.66
CA LEU A 17 2.11 22.32 -2.58
C LEU A 17 2.11 20.85 -2.16
N GLU A 18 2.24 19.91 -3.10
CA GLU A 18 2.28 18.48 -2.78
C GLU A 18 3.40 18.12 -1.78
N GLY A 19 4.53 18.82 -1.84
CA GLY A 19 5.65 18.64 -0.90
C GLY A 19 5.35 19.13 0.52
N GLU A 20 4.30 19.93 0.73
CA GLU A 20 3.87 20.43 2.04
C GLU A 20 2.80 19.53 2.66
N LEU A 21 2.16 18.67 1.86
CA LEU A 21 1.10 17.76 2.32
C LEU A 21 1.64 16.56 3.11
N CYS A 22 2.92 16.22 2.96
CA CYS A 22 3.53 15.08 3.63
C CYS A 22 5.01 15.32 3.90
N GLU A 23 5.43 15.03 5.13
CA GLU A 23 6.84 14.95 5.49
C GLU A 23 7.57 13.99 4.53
N PRO A 24 8.74 14.39 3.99
CA PRO A 24 9.53 13.53 3.13
C PRO A 24 10.01 12.29 3.90
N ASP A 25 10.13 11.17 3.19
CA ASP A 25 10.73 9.97 3.78
C ASP A 25 12.18 10.30 4.20
N PRO A 26 12.56 10.07 5.47
CA PRO A 26 13.91 10.36 5.94
C PRO A 26 14.97 9.44 5.32
N ARG A 27 14.56 8.34 4.66
CA ARG A 27 15.46 7.39 4.02
C ARG A 27 15.82 7.84 2.61
N ASP A 28 17.07 7.62 2.24
CA ASP A 28 17.52 7.79 0.86
C ASP A 28 16.79 6.82 -0.09
N PRO A 29 16.41 7.21 -1.33
CA PRO A 29 15.71 6.34 -2.25
C PRO A 29 16.42 5.00 -2.54
N ALA A 30 17.76 4.99 -2.57
CA ALA A 30 18.52 3.76 -2.74
C ALA A 30 18.43 2.86 -1.49
N GLN A 31 18.31 3.44 -0.29
CA GLN A 31 18.04 2.70 0.94
C GLN A 31 16.65 2.08 0.92
N VAL A 32 15.61 2.86 0.55
CA VAL A 32 14.23 2.36 0.45
C VAL A 32 14.14 1.16 -0.50
N LEU A 33 14.85 1.21 -1.63
CA LEU A 33 14.91 0.09 -2.57
C LEU A 33 15.64 -1.13 -2.00
N ARG A 34 16.75 -0.93 -1.27
CA ARG A 34 17.45 -2.04 -0.58
C ARG A 34 16.54 -2.71 0.44
N ASP A 35 15.82 -1.92 1.23
CA ASP A 35 14.89 -2.42 2.24
C ASP A 35 13.76 -3.23 1.59
N ALA A 36 13.20 -2.76 0.47
CA ALA A 36 12.18 -3.49 -0.28
C ALA A 36 12.70 -4.83 -0.85
N LYS A 37 13.94 -4.85 -1.36
CA LYS A 37 14.60 -6.09 -1.83
C LYS A 37 14.88 -7.07 -0.69
N GLN A 38 15.29 -6.58 0.47
CA GLN A 38 15.49 -7.39 1.66
C GLN A 38 14.17 -7.97 2.17
N LYS A 39 13.10 -7.17 2.20
CA LYS A 39 11.74 -7.63 2.51
C LYS A 39 11.27 -8.73 1.56
N GLN A 40 11.56 -8.62 0.25
CA GLN A 40 11.24 -9.67 -0.71
C GLN A 40 11.88 -11.01 -0.33
N ALA A 41 13.15 -11.01 0.06
CA ALA A 41 13.86 -12.22 0.47
C ALA A 41 13.27 -12.80 1.77
N ALA A 42 12.98 -11.95 2.76
CA ALA A 42 12.36 -12.36 4.03
C ALA A 42 10.94 -12.92 3.85
N VAL A 43 10.14 -12.34 2.95
CA VAL A 43 8.81 -12.85 2.63
C VAL A 43 8.89 -14.22 1.97
N ARG A 44 9.80 -14.43 1.01
CA ARG A 44 9.97 -15.74 0.35
C ARG A 44 10.33 -16.84 1.36
N SER A 45 11.21 -16.55 2.31
CA SER A 45 11.58 -17.52 3.35
C SER A 45 10.46 -17.78 4.34
N SER A 46 9.69 -16.75 4.72
CA SER A 46 8.56 -16.90 5.63
C SER A 46 7.39 -17.64 5.01
N LEU A 47 7.09 -17.37 3.73
CA LEU A 47 6.04 -18.04 2.97
C LEU A 47 6.32 -19.55 2.83
N ALA A 48 7.58 -19.95 2.71
CA ALA A 48 7.98 -21.36 2.68
C ALA A 48 7.65 -22.11 3.98
N ARG A 49 7.48 -21.40 5.11
CA ARG A 49 7.06 -21.99 6.40
C ARG A 49 5.54 -22.06 6.57
N GLY A 50 4.77 -21.44 5.66
CA GLY A 50 3.30 -21.40 5.72
C GLY A 50 2.71 -20.40 6.71
N ASP A 51 3.53 -19.53 7.32
CA ASP A 51 3.07 -18.49 8.25
C ASP A 51 2.60 -17.24 7.46
N ILE A 52 1.35 -17.25 7.00
CA ILE A 52 0.78 -16.14 6.21
C ILE A 52 0.67 -14.84 7.03
N PRO A 53 0.12 -14.83 8.27
CA PRO A 53 0.00 -13.60 9.04
C PRO A 53 1.36 -12.94 9.30
N GLY A 54 2.36 -13.69 9.78
CA GLY A 54 3.69 -13.15 10.01
C GLY A 54 4.38 -12.67 8.73
N THR A 55 4.10 -13.33 7.61
CA THR A 55 4.61 -12.89 6.30
C THR A 55 4.00 -11.56 5.85
N LEU A 56 2.70 -11.35 6.08
CA LEU A 56 2.04 -10.07 5.79
C LEU A 56 2.55 -8.95 6.70
N GLU A 57 2.77 -9.21 7.99
CA GLU A 57 3.37 -8.22 8.90
C GLU A 57 4.72 -7.72 8.38
N ILE A 58 5.59 -8.63 7.94
CA ILE A 58 6.89 -8.27 7.36
C ILE A 58 6.73 -7.47 6.06
N ALA A 59 5.77 -7.85 5.21
CA ALA A 59 5.55 -7.18 3.92
C ALA A 59 4.99 -5.76 4.10
N LEU A 60 4.16 -5.55 5.13
CA LEU A 60 3.44 -4.32 5.40
C LEU A 60 4.21 -3.37 6.34
N ASP A 61 5.31 -3.82 6.95
CA ASP A 61 6.18 -2.98 7.75
C ASP A 61 7.02 -2.02 6.89
N ASN A 62 7.31 -0.82 7.41
CA ASN A 62 8.21 0.18 6.82
C ASN A 62 7.96 0.44 5.31
N ILE A 63 6.71 0.77 4.95
CA ILE A 63 6.28 0.98 3.56
C ILE A 63 7.07 2.08 2.83
N PRO A 64 7.37 1.91 1.53
CA PRO A 64 7.95 2.96 0.69
C PRO A 64 6.89 4.03 0.36
N TYR A 65 7.21 5.30 0.58
CA TYR A 65 6.36 6.43 0.21
C TYR A 65 7.21 7.62 -0.28
N GLY A 66 6.56 8.62 -0.86
CA GLY A 66 7.24 9.81 -1.38
C GLY A 66 7.73 9.68 -2.82
N PRO A 67 8.41 10.72 -3.34
CA PRO A 67 8.90 10.75 -4.72
C PRO A 67 10.16 9.88 -4.91
N ASN A 68 10.46 9.52 -6.16
CA ASN A 68 11.68 8.79 -6.56
C ASN A 68 11.87 7.37 -6.00
N VAL A 69 10.83 6.76 -5.42
CA VAL A 69 10.87 5.39 -4.86
C VAL A 69 9.91 4.41 -5.56
N GLU A 70 9.54 4.71 -6.81
CA GLU A 70 8.54 3.94 -7.57
C GLU A 70 8.94 2.47 -7.77
N GLU A 71 10.22 2.15 -7.94
CA GLU A 71 10.68 0.76 -8.02
C GLU A 71 10.41 0.01 -6.71
N ALA A 72 10.66 0.64 -5.56
CA ALA A 72 10.44 0.05 -4.25
C ALA A 72 8.93 -0.13 -3.95
N LYS A 73 8.09 0.84 -4.34
CA LYS A 73 6.63 0.76 -4.26
C LYS A 73 6.08 -0.40 -5.06
N ASN A 74 6.46 -0.49 -6.34
CA ASN A 74 6.03 -1.58 -7.23
C ASN A 74 6.48 -2.94 -6.70
N LEU A 75 7.72 -3.06 -6.22
CA LEU A 75 8.23 -4.29 -5.63
C LEU A 75 7.43 -4.71 -4.39
N THR A 76 7.14 -3.76 -3.50
CA THR A 76 6.37 -4.03 -2.27
C THR A 76 4.93 -4.41 -2.58
N LEU A 77 4.28 -3.69 -3.51
CA LEU A 77 2.95 -4.04 -3.99
C LEU A 77 2.93 -5.45 -4.59
N GLN A 78 3.98 -5.86 -5.30
CA GLN A 78 4.04 -7.17 -5.97
C GLN A 78 4.12 -8.28 -4.93
N ILE A 79 4.90 -8.05 -3.87
CA ILE A 79 5.02 -8.96 -2.73
C ILE A 79 3.65 -9.13 -2.06
N VAL A 80 2.99 -8.02 -1.70
CA VAL A 80 1.68 -8.05 -1.04
C VAL A 80 0.65 -8.78 -1.90
N VAL A 81 0.50 -8.39 -3.17
CA VAL A 81 -0.45 -8.99 -4.12
C VAL A 81 -0.21 -10.49 -4.30
N SER A 82 1.06 -10.92 -4.35
CA SER A 82 1.40 -12.35 -4.45
C SER A 82 0.90 -13.13 -3.22
N ILE A 83 1.04 -12.57 -2.02
CA ILE A 83 0.54 -13.19 -0.79
C ILE A 83 -0.99 -13.26 -0.84
N LEU A 84 -1.67 -12.16 -1.23
CA LEU A 84 -3.14 -12.11 -1.31
C LEU A 84 -3.72 -13.16 -2.27
N ASN A 85 -3.08 -13.35 -3.43
CA ASN A 85 -3.46 -14.36 -4.42
C ASN A 85 -3.22 -15.79 -3.94
N SER A 86 -2.14 -16.03 -3.20
CA SER A 86 -1.79 -17.37 -2.71
C SER A 86 -2.63 -17.83 -1.51
N THR A 87 -3.30 -16.89 -0.84
CA THR A 87 -4.08 -17.17 0.37
C THR A 87 -5.48 -17.64 -0.01
N LYS A 88 -5.93 -18.75 0.60
CA LYS A 88 -7.28 -19.28 0.33
C LYS A 88 -8.34 -18.37 0.95
N SER A 89 -9.46 -18.18 0.25
CA SER A 89 -10.57 -17.33 0.71
C SER A 89 -11.09 -17.71 2.11
N SER A 90 -11.06 -18.99 2.48
CA SER A 90 -11.47 -19.49 3.79
C SER A 90 -10.54 -19.08 4.95
N GLU A 91 -9.28 -18.74 4.65
CA GLU A 91 -8.25 -18.42 5.66
C GLU A 91 -8.13 -16.90 5.87
N ILE A 92 -8.62 -16.08 4.93
CA ILE A 92 -8.49 -14.61 4.94
C ILE A 92 -8.95 -14.02 6.28
N LEU A 93 -10.15 -14.37 6.76
CA LEU A 93 -10.71 -13.81 7.98
C LEU A 93 -9.82 -14.10 9.21
N SER A 94 -9.27 -15.32 9.30
CA SER A 94 -8.34 -15.66 10.39
C SER A 94 -7.01 -14.92 10.28
N VAL A 95 -6.51 -14.72 9.05
CA VAL A 95 -5.26 -13.99 8.81
C VAL A 95 -5.42 -12.54 9.23
N VAL A 96 -6.49 -11.87 8.78
CA VAL A 96 -6.79 -10.48 9.14
C VAL A 96 -6.89 -10.29 10.65
N LYS A 97 -7.55 -11.19 11.37
CA LYS A 97 -7.68 -11.14 12.84
C LYS A 97 -6.34 -11.28 13.58
N ALA A 98 -5.36 -11.93 12.95
CA ALA A 98 -4.03 -12.09 13.53
C ALA A 98 -3.10 -10.90 13.24
N LEU A 99 -3.48 -10.00 12.32
CA LEU A 99 -2.71 -8.80 12.01
C LEU A 99 -2.89 -7.71 13.08
N SER A 100 -1.84 -6.95 13.29
CA SER A 100 -1.86 -5.70 14.03
C SER A 100 -2.78 -4.67 13.36
N GLN A 101 -3.29 -3.72 14.13
CA GLN A 101 -4.17 -2.67 13.60
C GLN A 101 -3.47 -1.82 12.53
N ASP A 102 -2.18 -1.53 12.71
CA ASP A 102 -1.37 -0.78 11.75
C ASP A 102 -1.17 -1.56 10.44
N ALA A 103 -0.95 -2.87 10.53
CA ALA A 103 -0.87 -3.75 9.36
C ALA A 103 -2.22 -3.86 8.64
N GLN A 104 -3.34 -3.92 9.36
CA GLN A 104 -4.68 -3.90 8.76
C GLN A 104 -4.92 -2.63 7.95
N ASP A 105 -4.60 -1.46 8.52
CA ASP A 105 -4.74 -0.19 7.80
C ASP A 105 -3.83 -0.11 6.58
N THR A 106 -2.59 -0.59 6.71
CA THR A 106 -1.62 -0.61 5.61
C THR A 106 -2.02 -1.60 4.51
N LEU A 107 -2.58 -2.74 4.87
CA LEU A 107 -3.13 -3.70 3.93
C LEU A 107 -4.28 -3.08 3.13
N MET A 108 -5.16 -2.31 3.78
CA MET A 108 -6.24 -1.61 3.08
C MET A 108 -5.70 -0.64 2.02
N LYS A 109 -4.58 0.07 2.29
CA LYS A 109 -3.93 0.94 1.30
C LYS A 109 -3.50 0.16 0.06
N TYR A 110 -2.84 -0.98 0.25
CA TYR A 110 -2.38 -1.81 -0.86
C TYR A 110 -3.51 -2.47 -1.63
N ILE A 111 -4.63 -2.79 -0.97
CA ILE A 111 -5.84 -3.27 -1.65
C ILE A 111 -6.38 -2.19 -2.61
N TYR A 112 -6.54 -0.95 -2.15
CA TYR A 112 -6.97 0.15 -3.02
C TYR A 112 -5.95 0.45 -4.13
N LYS A 113 -4.64 0.41 -3.82
CA LYS A 113 -3.59 0.59 -4.83
C LYS A 113 -3.68 -0.48 -5.92
N GLY A 114 -3.85 -1.75 -5.55
CA GLY A 114 -4.03 -2.84 -6.50
C GLY A 114 -5.29 -2.68 -7.35
N MET A 115 -6.42 -2.28 -6.75
CA MET A 115 -7.66 -2.01 -7.50
C MET A 115 -7.53 -0.82 -8.47
N GLY A 116 -6.74 0.18 -8.10
CA GLY A 116 -6.44 1.36 -8.92
C GLY A 116 -5.49 1.08 -10.09
N MET A 117 -4.95 -0.14 -10.21
CA MET A 117 -4.03 -0.54 -11.27
C MET A 117 -4.57 -1.75 -12.05
N PRO A 118 -5.57 -1.57 -12.93
CA PRO A 118 -6.14 -2.66 -13.72
C PRO A 118 -5.08 -3.34 -14.61
N GLY A 119 -4.99 -4.68 -14.55
CA GLY A 119 -4.01 -5.46 -15.32
C GLY A 119 -2.59 -5.47 -14.73
N TRP A 120 -2.40 -4.89 -13.54
CA TRP A 120 -1.12 -4.92 -12.83
C TRP A 120 -1.08 -6.10 -11.84
N GLY A 121 -0.14 -7.02 -12.06
CA GLY A 121 -0.08 -8.31 -11.36
C GLY A 121 -1.27 -9.19 -11.74
N ASP A 122 -1.08 -10.51 -11.79
CA ASP A 122 -2.16 -11.47 -12.12
C ASP A 122 -3.22 -11.60 -11.00
N VAL A 123 -3.56 -10.51 -10.31
CA VAL A 123 -4.56 -10.46 -9.25
C VAL A 123 -5.93 -10.24 -9.85
N SER A 124 -6.89 -11.10 -9.51
CA SER A 124 -8.27 -10.85 -9.88
C SER A 124 -8.87 -9.78 -8.97
N GLY A 125 -9.70 -8.90 -9.54
CA GLY A 125 -10.46 -7.94 -8.74
C GLY A 125 -11.34 -8.62 -7.68
N SER A 126 -11.78 -9.86 -7.92
CA SER A 126 -12.54 -10.65 -6.95
C SER A 126 -11.73 -11.03 -5.71
N VAL A 127 -10.44 -11.34 -5.85
CA VAL A 127 -9.55 -11.62 -4.70
C VAL A 127 -9.40 -10.36 -3.85
N LEU A 128 -9.09 -9.21 -4.49
CA LEU A 128 -8.95 -7.94 -3.78
C LEU A 128 -10.24 -7.53 -3.06
N LEU A 129 -11.41 -7.72 -3.69
CA LEU A 129 -12.71 -7.44 -3.07
C LEU A 129 -13.00 -8.39 -1.89
N GLY A 130 -12.63 -9.67 -1.99
CA GLY A 130 -12.77 -10.62 -0.88
C GLY A 130 -11.90 -10.23 0.33
N TRP A 131 -10.66 -9.81 0.08
CA TRP A 131 -9.78 -9.27 1.12
C TRP A 131 -10.35 -7.98 1.74
N HIS A 132 -10.83 -7.06 0.91
CA HIS A 132 -11.47 -5.82 1.36
C HIS A 132 -12.66 -6.09 2.28
N GLU A 133 -13.56 -7.00 1.88
CA GLU A 133 -14.74 -7.38 2.67
C GLU A 133 -14.34 -7.87 4.07
N LYS A 134 -13.42 -8.83 4.15
CA LYS A 134 -12.99 -9.44 5.42
C LYS A 134 -12.17 -8.49 6.28
N LEU A 135 -11.37 -7.62 5.66
CA LEU A 135 -10.66 -6.58 6.37
C LEU A 135 -11.62 -5.57 7.01
N THR A 136 -12.64 -5.14 6.26
CA THR A 136 -13.67 -4.23 6.77
C THR A 136 -14.52 -4.88 7.86
N GLU A 137 -14.82 -6.18 7.75
CA GLU A 137 -15.54 -6.95 8.77
C GLU A 137 -14.80 -6.94 10.12
N VAL A 138 -13.46 -7.00 10.12
CA VAL A 138 -12.64 -7.07 11.33
C VAL A 138 -12.23 -5.69 11.85
N ALA A 139 -11.72 -4.81 10.99
CA ALA A 139 -11.18 -3.50 11.36
C ALA A 139 -12.24 -2.38 11.38
N GLY A 140 -13.44 -2.66 10.89
CA GLY A 140 -14.50 -1.68 10.68
C GLY A 140 -14.19 -0.71 9.54
N THR A 141 -15.11 0.24 9.30
CA THR A 141 -14.96 1.26 8.25
C THR A 141 -13.85 2.29 8.53
N GLY A 142 -13.35 2.34 9.77
CA GLY A 142 -12.26 3.24 10.15
C GLY A 142 -10.98 3.03 9.36
N CYS A 143 -10.66 1.79 8.96
CA CYS A 143 -9.49 1.51 8.13
C CYS A 143 -9.62 2.18 6.75
N ILE A 144 -10.79 2.14 6.13
CA ILE A 144 -11.08 2.81 4.87
C ILE A 144 -10.91 4.32 5.02
N VAL A 145 -11.50 4.92 6.07
CA VAL A 145 -11.38 6.37 6.30
C VAL A 145 -9.91 6.78 6.44
N ARG A 146 -9.11 6.03 7.21
CA ARG A 146 -7.68 6.32 7.39
C ARG A 146 -6.91 6.24 6.08
N VAL A 147 -7.21 5.26 5.21
CA VAL A 147 -6.63 5.19 3.86
C VAL A 147 -7.02 6.41 3.01
N MET A 148 -8.30 6.77 3.00
CA MET A 148 -8.79 7.89 2.18
C MET A 148 -8.24 9.25 2.63
N THR A 149 -7.85 9.38 3.90
CA THR A 149 -7.24 10.60 4.45
C THR A 149 -5.72 10.59 4.44
N ASP A 150 -5.08 9.46 4.12
CA ASP A 150 -3.63 9.35 4.18
C ASP A 150 -2.97 10.12 3.02
N ARG A 151 -1.93 10.88 3.36
CA ARG A 151 -1.12 11.63 2.41
C ARG A 151 0.13 10.86 1.98
N LYS A 152 0.51 9.80 2.71
CA LYS A 152 1.63 8.91 2.37
C LYS A 152 1.20 7.89 1.32
N SER A 153 1.27 8.29 0.05
CA SER A 153 0.92 7.42 -1.07
C SER A 153 1.93 6.30 -1.29
N VAL A 154 1.43 5.05 -1.28
CA VAL A 154 2.16 3.81 -1.60
C VAL A 154 2.10 3.43 -3.07
#